data_AF-A0A496TSF7-F1
#
_entry.id   AF-A0A496TSF7-F1
#
_cell.length_a   1.000
_cell.length_b   1.000
_cell.length_c   1.000
_cell.angle_alpha   90.00
_cell.angle_beta   90.00
_cell.angle_gamma   90.00
#
_symmetry.space_group_name_H-M   'P 1'
#
loop_
_entity.id
_entity.type
_entity.pdbx_description
1 polymer ?
#
loop_
_entity_poly.entity_id
_entity_poly.type
_entity_poly.pdbx_seq_one_letter_code
_entity_poly.pdbx_strand_id
1 'polypeptide(L)'
;MSNFLEKVAREKQLELKTQKTLVSLECLKDSIANLPPTRDFYKAIQKPGEIAVIAEVKKASPSRGLIRPNFDPVTLARIFAENDAAAISVLTEQQYFLGKIDFLNRIRQKVTLPLLRKDFIIDPYQIYESRANGADAILLITAILSSQQLSDFLQLSTELGLAALVEIHNQAELDTALLANAEI
;
A
#
# COMPACT_ATOMS: atom_id res chain seq x y z
N MET A 1 18.38 11.19 -0.27
CA MET A 1 17.03 10.59 -0.18
C MET A 1 16.51 10.54 1.26
N SER A 2 17.37 10.36 2.27
CA SER A 2 16.98 10.30 3.70
C SER A 2 16.06 11.44 4.16
N ASN A 3 16.39 12.69 3.84
CA ASN A 3 15.66 13.85 4.37
C ASN A 3 14.18 13.93 3.89
N PHE A 4 13.85 13.43 2.69
CA PHE A 4 12.45 13.44 2.22
C PHE A 4 11.62 12.38 2.94
N LEU A 5 12.11 11.14 3.00
CA LEU A 5 11.37 10.03 3.62
C LEU A 5 11.18 10.25 5.12
N GLU A 6 12.20 10.74 5.81
CA GLU A 6 12.11 11.11 7.24
C GLU A 6 11.06 12.21 7.47
N LYS A 7 11.04 13.23 6.61
CA LYS A 7 10.04 14.30 6.66
C LYS A 7 8.63 13.74 6.49
N VAL A 8 8.40 12.93 5.47
CA VAL A 8 7.08 12.31 5.21
C VAL A 8 6.64 11.44 6.38
N ALA A 9 7.53 10.62 6.93
CA ALA A 9 7.22 9.77 8.09
C ALA A 9 6.81 10.62 9.31
N ARG A 10 7.49 11.74 9.57
CA ARG A 10 7.18 12.63 10.68
C ARG A 10 5.82 13.32 10.51
N GLU A 11 5.51 13.77 9.30
CA GLU A 11 4.19 14.38 8.99
C GLU A 11 3.06 13.33 9.07
N LYS A 12 3.33 12.10 8.62
CA LYS A 12 2.39 10.98 8.72
C LYS A 12 2.05 10.65 10.18
N GLN A 13 3.00 10.73 11.10
CA GLN A 13 2.72 10.56 12.55
C GLN A 13 1.69 11.58 13.06
N LEU A 14 1.70 12.82 12.56
CA LEU A 14 0.73 13.84 12.94
C LEU A 14 -0.65 13.55 12.32
N GLU A 15 -0.68 13.16 11.04
CA GLU A 15 -1.90 12.76 10.33
C GLU A 15 -2.60 11.59 11.03
N LEU A 16 -1.83 10.57 11.44
CA LEU A 16 -2.34 9.39 12.12
C LEU A 16 -3.00 9.71 13.46
N LYS A 17 -2.50 10.70 14.20
CA LYS A 17 -3.15 11.14 15.46
C LYS A 17 -4.58 11.60 15.19
N THR A 18 -4.79 12.38 14.14
CA THR A 18 -6.13 12.85 13.76
C THR A 18 -6.99 11.71 13.22
N GLN A 19 -6.44 10.84 12.36
CA GLN A 19 -7.20 9.70 11.81
C GLN A 19 -7.70 8.76 12.92
N LYS A 20 -6.84 8.42 13.88
CA LYS A 20 -7.18 7.56 15.02
C LYS A 20 -8.27 8.14 15.94
N THR A 21 -8.48 9.47 15.92
CA THR A 21 -9.61 10.09 16.64
C THR A 21 -10.92 10.03 15.86
N LEU A 22 -10.87 9.92 14.53
CA LEU A 22 -12.06 9.85 13.68
C LEU A 22 -12.58 8.42 13.56
N VAL A 23 -11.67 7.46 13.41
CA VAL A 23 -11.98 6.02 13.36
C VAL A 23 -11.02 5.32 14.31
N SER A 24 -11.57 4.60 15.30
CA SER A 24 -10.74 3.88 16.26
C SER A 24 -10.17 2.61 15.62
N LEU A 25 -9.06 2.11 16.19
CA LEU A 25 -8.51 0.82 15.78
C LEU A 25 -9.53 -0.32 15.96
N GLU A 26 -10.35 -0.26 16.99
CA GLU A 26 -11.36 -1.28 17.25
C GLU A 26 -12.43 -1.29 16.16
N CYS A 27 -12.90 -0.11 15.74
CA CYS A 27 -13.82 -0.01 14.62
C CYS A 27 -13.24 -0.61 13.33
N LEU A 28 -11.93 -0.44 13.09
CA LEU A 28 -11.28 -1.08 11.95
C LEU A 28 -11.24 -2.60 12.10
N LYS A 29 -10.87 -3.12 13.27
CA LYS A 29 -10.86 -4.57 13.56
C LYS A 29 -12.24 -5.19 13.35
N ASP A 30 -13.28 -4.55 13.87
CA ASP A 30 -14.67 -4.99 13.68
C ASP A 30 -15.07 -4.99 12.20
N SER A 31 -14.66 -3.95 11.47
CA SER A 31 -14.99 -3.82 10.04
C SER A 31 -14.36 -4.91 9.17
N ILE A 32 -13.22 -5.46 9.59
CA ILE A 32 -12.50 -6.48 8.80
C ILE A 32 -12.86 -7.92 9.18
N ALA A 33 -13.48 -8.13 10.34
CA ALA A 33 -13.75 -9.47 10.89
C ALA A 33 -14.56 -10.38 9.95
N ASN A 34 -15.46 -9.81 9.15
CA ASN A 34 -16.34 -10.55 8.24
C ASN A 34 -16.03 -10.32 6.75
N LEU A 35 -14.87 -9.73 6.44
CA LEU A 35 -14.49 -9.53 5.03
C LEU A 35 -14.09 -10.87 4.39
N PRO A 36 -14.45 -11.08 3.11
CA PRO A 36 -13.93 -12.24 2.38
C PRO A 36 -12.40 -12.18 2.30
N PRO A 37 -11.70 -13.31 2.13
CA PRO A 37 -10.26 -13.33 1.97
C PRO A 37 -9.78 -12.31 0.92
N THR A 38 -8.58 -11.78 1.13
CA THR A 38 -7.90 -10.95 0.13
C THR A 38 -7.69 -11.73 -1.16
N ARG A 39 -7.56 -11.00 -2.27
CA ARG A 39 -7.12 -11.59 -3.53
C ARG A 39 -5.62 -11.86 -3.43
N ASP A 40 -5.20 -12.98 -3.99
CA ASP A 40 -3.81 -13.43 -3.91
C ASP A 40 -2.89 -12.54 -4.76
N PHE A 41 -2.34 -11.50 -4.13
CA PHE A 41 -1.44 -10.54 -4.77
C PHE A 41 -0.12 -11.20 -5.19
N TYR A 42 0.46 -12.04 -4.32
CA TYR A 42 1.71 -12.75 -4.59
C TYR A 42 1.60 -13.61 -5.85
N LYS A 43 0.56 -14.46 -5.92
CA LYS A 43 0.32 -15.30 -7.08
C LYS A 43 0.02 -14.49 -8.35
N ALA A 44 -0.66 -13.36 -8.24
CA ALA A 44 -0.97 -12.53 -9.40
C ALA A 44 0.29 -11.95 -10.07
N ILE A 45 1.32 -11.63 -9.28
CA ILE A 45 2.59 -11.10 -9.80
C ILE A 45 3.62 -12.20 -10.11
N GLN A 46 3.40 -13.43 -9.64
CA GLN A 46 4.18 -14.59 -10.06
C GLN A 46 3.70 -15.14 -11.41
N LYS A 47 4.25 -14.59 -12.49
CA LYS A 47 4.04 -15.09 -13.86
C LYS A 47 5.34 -15.65 -14.46
N PRO A 48 5.67 -16.93 -14.24
CA PRO A 48 6.89 -17.52 -14.79
C PRO A 48 6.96 -17.37 -16.32
N GLY A 49 8.08 -16.86 -16.82
CA GLY A 49 8.29 -16.66 -18.26
C GLY A 49 7.62 -15.41 -18.85
N GLU A 50 6.92 -14.62 -18.03
CA GLU A 50 6.26 -13.37 -18.45
C GLU A 50 6.62 -12.22 -17.50
N ILE A 51 6.43 -10.98 -17.97
CA ILE A 51 6.57 -9.80 -17.12
C ILE A 51 5.22 -9.51 -16.46
N ALA A 52 5.17 -9.55 -15.14
CA ALA A 52 4.01 -9.08 -14.38
C ALA A 52 4.11 -7.57 -14.13
N VAL A 53 3.10 -6.81 -14.57
CA VAL A 53 3.04 -5.35 -14.39
C VAL A 53 2.10 -4.99 -13.25
N ILE A 54 2.63 -4.30 -12.22
CA ILE A 54 1.81 -3.61 -11.22
C ILE A 54 1.56 -2.18 -11.73
N ALA A 55 0.35 -1.90 -12.21
CA ALA A 55 0.02 -0.59 -12.77
C ALA A 55 -0.38 0.41 -11.68
N GLU A 56 0.21 1.61 -11.66
CA GLU A 56 0.04 2.57 -10.57
C GLU A 56 -0.95 3.69 -10.90
N VAL A 57 -2.01 3.81 -10.10
CA VAL A 57 -2.98 4.92 -10.11
C VAL A 57 -2.42 6.07 -9.30
N LYS A 58 -1.86 7.08 -10.00
CA LYS A 58 -1.17 8.23 -9.39
C LYS A 58 -1.58 9.56 -10.01
N LYS A 59 -1.90 10.55 -9.16
CA LYS A 59 -2.30 11.90 -9.58
C LYS A 59 -1.13 12.87 -9.67
N ALA A 60 -0.24 12.86 -8.68
CA ALA A 60 0.92 13.74 -8.58
C ALA A 60 2.13 13.00 -7.98
N SER A 61 3.30 13.61 -8.04
CA SER A 61 4.47 13.20 -7.26
C SER A 61 5.32 14.41 -6.84
N PRO A 62 6.12 14.31 -5.76
CA PRO A 62 7.05 15.36 -5.37
C PRO A 62 8.01 15.79 -6.50
N SER A 63 8.45 14.82 -7.30
CA SER A 63 9.46 15.04 -8.35
C SER A 63 8.91 15.62 -9.64
N ARG A 64 7.62 15.43 -9.95
CA ARG A 64 7.00 15.85 -11.22
C ARG A 64 5.79 16.78 -11.03
N GLY A 65 5.40 17.09 -9.80
CA GLY A 65 4.19 17.84 -9.51
C GLY A 65 2.94 17.09 -9.97
N LEU A 66 1.97 17.82 -10.51
CA LEU A 66 0.72 17.25 -11.04
C LEU A 66 1.00 16.47 -12.34
N ILE A 67 0.80 15.15 -12.29
CA ILE A 67 1.01 14.25 -13.44
C ILE A 67 -0.25 14.18 -14.31
N ARG A 68 -1.42 14.13 -13.67
CA ARG A 68 -2.71 14.01 -14.36
C ARG A 68 -3.73 15.01 -13.81
N PRO A 69 -4.01 16.11 -14.53
CA PRO A 69 -5.02 17.09 -14.11
C PRO A 69 -6.44 16.49 -14.03
N ASN A 70 -6.85 15.79 -15.09
CA ASN A 70 -8.13 15.08 -15.17
C ASN A 70 -7.97 13.67 -14.60
N PHE A 71 -8.06 13.57 -13.27
CA PHE A 71 -7.81 12.34 -12.53
C PHE A 71 -9.10 11.67 -12.08
N ASP A 72 -9.44 10.54 -12.71
CA ASP A 72 -10.45 9.60 -12.23
C ASP A 72 -9.78 8.25 -11.90
N PRO A 73 -9.59 7.92 -10.62
CA PRO A 73 -8.89 6.71 -10.20
C PRO A 73 -9.60 5.43 -10.65
N VAL A 74 -10.93 5.45 -10.73
CA VAL A 74 -11.72 4.27 -11.11
C VAL A 74 -11.56 3.99 -12.59
N THR A 75 -11.67 5.03 -13.43
CA THR A 75 -11.48 4.89 -14.87
C THR A 75 -10.06 4.41 -15.20
N LEU A 76 -9.02 4.94 -14.54
CA LEU A 76 -7.64 4.45 -14.73
C LEU A 76 -7.50 2.97 -14.34
N ALA A 77 -8.02 2.59 -13.17
CA ALA A 77 -7.94 1.20 -12.70
C ALA A 77 -8.62 0.21 -13.65
N ARG A 78 -9.77 0.58 -14.22
CA ARG A 78 -10.44 -0.23 -15.24
C ARG A 78 -9.61 -0.39 -16.50
N ILE A 79 -9.02 0.69 -17.01
CA ILE A 79 -8.12 0.65 -18.16
C ILE A 79 -6.96 -0.31 -17.89
N PHE A 80 -6.35 -0.25 -16.70
CA PHE A 80 -5.27 -1.17 -16.34
C PHE A 80 -5.73 -2.63 -16.29
N ALA A 81 -6.91 -2.89 -15.72
CA ALA A 81 -7.48 -4.23 -15.69
C ALA A 81 -7.84 -4.77 -17.09
N GLU A 82 -8.30 -3.91 -18.00
CA GLU A 82 -8.62 -4.25 -19.39
C GLU A 82 -7.36 -4.43 -20.26
N ASN A 83 -6.18 -4.05 -19.77
CA ASN A 83 -4.89 -4.15 -20.47
C ASN A 83 -3.87 -5.02 -19.70
N ASP A 84 -4.35 -6.12 -19.10
CA ASP A 84 -3.55 -7.22 -18.54
C ASP A 84 -2.55 -6.84 -17.43
N ALA A 85 -2.82 -5.77 -16.68
CA ALA A 85 -2.09 -5.53 -15.44
C ALA A 85 -2.25 -6.74 -14.49
N ALA A 86 -1.16 -7.13 -13.82
CA ALA A 86 -1.18 -8.21 -12.85
C ALA A 86 -1.83 -7.78 -11.53
N ALA A 87 -1.56 -6.53 -11.13
CA ALA A 87 -2.14 -5.89 -9.96
C ALA A 87 -2.18 -4.37 -10.15
N ILE A 88 -2.87 -3.67 -9.26
CA ILE A 88 -2.97 -2.22 -9.29
C ILE A 88 -2.41 -1.63 -7.99
N SER A 89 -1.43 -0.74 -8.13
CA SER A 89 -0.93 0.10 -7.03
C SER A 89 -1.77 1.37 -6.95
N VAL A 90 -2.28 1.71 -5.75
CA VAL A 90 -3.11 2.90 -5.55
C VAL A 90 -2.44 3.80 -4.52
N LEU A 91 -2.10 5.03 -4.92
CA LEU A 91 -1.56 6.03 -4.01
C LEU A 91 -2.65 6.53 -3.07
N THR A 92 -2.42 6.36 -1.76
CA THR A 92 -3.34 6.86 -0.72
C THR A 92 -2.76 8.02 0.08
N GLU A 93 -1.46 8.31 -0.09
CA GLU A 93 -0.78 9.45 0.53
C GLU A 93 -1.35 10.77 -0.02
N GLN A 94 -1.81 11.66 0.87
CA GLN A 94 -2.58 12.84 0.51
C GLN A 94 -1.72 14.07 0.17
N GLN A 95 -0.65 14.33 0.93
CA GLN A 95 0.04 15.62 0.92
C GLN A 95 0.92 15.81 -0.33
N TYR A 96 1.59 14.74 -0.74
CA TYR A 96 2.60 14.74 -1.78
C TYR A 96 2.14 14.09 -3.08
N PHE A 97 1.28 13.07 -2.99
CA PHE A 97 0.79 12.33 -4.16
C PHE A 97 -0.66 12.68 -4.53
N LEU A 98 -1.34 13.47 -3.70
CA LEU A 98 -2.77 13.81 -3.85
C LEU A 98 -3.67 12.57 -3.95
N GLY A 99 -3.24 11.50 -3.28
CA GLY A 99 -3.97 10.26 -3.10
C GLY A 99 -5.05 10.37 -2.04
N LYS A 100 -5.89 9.34 -1.92
CA LYS A 100 -6.91 9.22 -0.87
C LYS A 100 -7.16 7.74 -0.58
N ILE A 101 -7.36 7.39 0.69
CA ILE A 101 -7.73 6.03 1.09
C ILE A 101 -9.01 5.54 0.39
N ASP A 102 -9.98 6.43 0.19
CA ASP A 102 -11.24 6.17 -0.53
C ASP A 102 -11.03 5.69 -1.99
N PHE A 103 -9.90 6.03 -2.62
CA PHE A 103 -9.61 5.54 -3.97
C PHE A 103 -9.47 4.02 -4.00
N LEU A 104 -8.89 3.39 -2.96
CA LEU A 104 -8.83 1.93 -2.86
C LEU A 104 -10.24 1.33 -2.82
N ASN A 105 -11.12 1.85 -1.96
CA ASN A 105 -12.48 1.35 -1.81
C ASN A 105 -13.26 1.46 -3.12
N ARG A 106 -13.21 2.63 -3.77
CA ARG A 106 -13.88 2.88 -5.06
C ARG A 106 -13.35 1.99 -6.18
N ILE A 107 -12.04 1.75 -6.24
CA ILE A 107 -11.43 0.86 -7.24
C ILE A 107 -11.81 -0.60 -6.96
N ARG A 108 -11.77 -1.05 -5.70
CA ARG A 108 -12.14 -2.43 -5.29
C ARG A 108 -13.50 -2.85 -5.81
N GLN A 109 -14.47 -1.93 -5.81
CA GLN A 109 -15.83 -2.17 -6.30
C GLN A 109 -15.93 -2.35 -7.82
N LYS A 110 -14.87 -2.05 -8.58
CA LYS A 110 -14.92 -1.92 -10.04
C LYS A 110 -13.93 -2.81 -10.79
N VAL A 111 -12.95 -3.40 -10.11
CA VAL A 111 -11.96 -4.29 -10.72
C VAL A 111 -11.81 -5.59 -9.92
N THR A 112 -11.40 -6.65 -10.61
CA THR A 112 -11.11 -7.98 -10.02
C THR A 112 -9.63 -8.19 -9.71
N LEU A 113 -8.73 -7.33 -10.19
CA LEU A 113 -7.30 -7.43 -9.90
C LEU A 113 -6.99 -7.18 -8.41
N PRO A 114 -5.87 -7.73 -7.90
CA PRO A 114 -5.39 -7.40 -6.57
C PRO A 114 -4.97 -5.93 -6.45
N LEU A 115 -5.19 -5.34 -5.28
CA LEU A 115 -4.85 -3.94 -5.02
C LEU A 115 -3.75 -3.80 -3.96
N LEU A 116 -2.70 -3.07 -4.31
CA LEU A 116 -1.65 -2.61 -3.40
C LEU A 116 -1.97 -1.21 -2.88
N ARG A 117 -2.01 -1.03 -1.55
CA ARG A 117 -1.95 0.31 -0.95
C ARG A 117 -0.53 0.83 -1.03
N LYS A 118 -0.32 1.88 -1.82
CA LYS A 118 0.94 2.61 -1.89
C LYS A 118 0.87 3.85 -0.99
N ASP A 119 1.49 3.74 0.18
CA ASP A 119 1.56 4.79 1.20
C ASP A 119 2.80 4.58 2.07
N PHE A 120 3.08 5.52 2.96
CA PHE A 120 4.13 5.41 3.97
C PHE A 120 3.53 4.78 5.24
N ILE A 121 3.63 3.46 5.35
CA ILE A 121 3.10 2.70 6.49
C ILE A 121 4.14 2.70 7.61
N ILE A 122 3.78 3.29 8.74
CA ILE A 122 4.63 3.46 9.93
C ILE A 122 3.93 3.07 11.23
N ASP A 123 2.67 2.64 11.15
CA ASP A 123 1.83 2.29 12.30
C ASP A 123 0.88 1.13 11.97
N PRO A 124 0.68 0.15 12.88
CA PRO A 124 -0.25 -0.96 12.68
C PRO A 124 -1.66 -0.53 12.25
N TYR A 125 -2.14 0.62 12.74
CA TYR A 125 -3.44 1.18 12.36
C TYR A 125 -3.60 1.25 10.83
N GLN A 126 -2.55 1.64 10.11
CA GLN A 126 -2.60 1.75 8.66
C GLN A 126 -2.76 0.38 7.99
N ILE A 127 -2.26 -0.70 8.59
CA ILE A 127 -2.40 -2.06 8.05
C ILE A 127 -3.87 -2.51 8.18
N TYR A 128 -4.48 -2.32 9.35
CA TYR A 128 -5.91 -2.54 9.54
C TYR A 128 -6.77 -1.67 8.60
N GLU A 129 -6.43 -0.38 8.47
CA GLU A 129 -7.11 0.54 7.57
C GLU A 129 -7.00 0.10 6.10
N SER A 130 -5.84 -0.42 5.70
CA SER A 130 -5.63 -0.96 4.35
C SER A 130 -6.59 -2.12 4.08
N ARG A 131 -6.69 -3.06 5.03
CA ARG A 131 -7.60 -4.20 4.92
C ARG A 131 -9.06 -3.76 4.86
N ALA A 132 -9.46 -2.84 5.74
CA ALA A 132 -10.82 -2.30 5.80
C ALA A 132 -11.24 -1.58 4.50
N ASN A 133 -10.28 -0.97 3.81
CA ASN A 133 -10.53 -0.27 2.54
C ASN A 133 -10.31 -1.17 1.31
N GLY A 134 -10.16 -2.48 1.53
CA GLY A 134 -10.03 -3.46 0.47
C GLY A 134 -8.70 -3.36 -0.25
N ALA A 135 -7.58 -3.23 0.45
CA ALA A 135 -6.28 -3.63 -0.08
C ALA A 135 -6.11 -5.15 0.01
N ASP A 136 -5.33 -5.72 -0.91
CA ASP A 136 -4.82 -7.09 -0.84
C ASP A 136 -3.33 -7.13 -0.50
N ALA A 137 -2.63 -6.02 -0.73
CA ALA A 137 -1.24 -5.86 -0.39
C ALA A 137 -0.94 -4.47 0.17
N ILE A 138 0.15 -4.35 0.90
CA ILE A 138 0.66 -3.09 1.42
C ILE A 138 2.13 -2.87 1.05
N LEU A 139 2.56 -1.62 1.00
CA LEU A 139 3.96 -1.24 0.85
C LEU A 139 4.63 -1.08 2.22
N LEU A 140 5.74 -1.77 2.44
CA LEU A 140 6.62 -1.55 3.59
C LEU A 140 7.97 -1.05 3.08
N ILE A 141 8.45 0.09 3.59
CA ILE A 141 9.69 0.71 3.10
C ILE A 141 10.76 0.55 4.18
N THR A 142 11.83 -0.19 3.89
CA THR A 142 12.92 -0.45 4.85
C THR A 142 13.58 0.84 5.33
N ALA A 143 13.69 1.85 4.47
CA ALA A 143 14.32 3.13 4.79
C ALA A 143 13.59 3.96 5.87
N ILE A 144 12.33 3.64 6.22
CA ILE A 144 11.56 4.36 7.26
C ILE A 144 11.12 3.47 8.42
N LEU A 145 11.46 2.19 8.39
CA LEU A 145 11.08 1.20 9.40
C LEU A 145 12.34 0.66 10.07
N SER A 146 12.30 0.52 11.39
CA SER A 146 13.28 -0.32 12.07
C SER A 146 13.10 -1.80 11.69
N SER A 147 14.14 -2.61 11.84
CA SER A 147 14.07 -4.05 11.57
C SER A 147 12.97 -4.75 12.38
N GLN A 148 12.76 -4.34 13.64
CA GLN A 148 11.68 -4.87 14.47
C GLN A 148 10.30 -4.50 13.90
N GLN A 149 10.09 -3.22 13.55
CA GLN A 149 8.82 -2.79 12.95
C GLN A 149 8.54 -3.50 11.63
N LEU A 150 9.56 -3.69 10.78
CA LEU A 150 9.39 -4.43 9.53
C LEU A 150 8.91 -5.86 9.80
N SER A 151 9.55 -6.57 10.74
CA SER A 151 9.15 -7.92 11.14
C SER A 151 7.72 -7.95 11.69
N ASP A 152 7.38 -7.04 12.60
CA ASP A 152 6.05 -6.97 13.21
C ASP A 152 4.97 -6.66 12.16
N PHE A 153 5.28 -5.80 11.18
CA PHE A 153 4.34 -5.42 10.13
C PHE A 153 4.17 -6.51 9.08
N LEU A 154 5.23 -7.27 8.76
CA LEU A 154 5.13 -8.46 7.92
C LEU A 154 4.25 -9.53 8.57
N GLN A 155 4.46 -9.78 9.87
CA GLN A 155 3.64 -10.70 10.63
C GLN A 155 2.18 -10.26 10.65
N LEU A 156 1.91 -8.99 11.00
CA LEU A 156 0.54 -8.47 11.04
C LEU A 156 -0.12 -8.48 9.65
N SER A 157 0.64 -8.21 8.59
CA SER A 157 0.11 -8.31 7.22
C SER A 157 -0.38 -9.74 6.94
N THR A 158 0.45 -10.73 7.29
CA THR A 158 0.11 -12.16 7.16
C THR A 158 -1.15 -12.53 7.96
N GLU A 159 -1.24 -12.10 9.21
CA GLU A 159 -2.40 -12.32 10.09
C GLU A 159 -3.70 -11.75 9.49
N LEU A 160 -3.60 -10.64 8.76
CA LEU A 160 -4.75 -9.97 8.11
C LEU A 160 -4.98 -10.43 6.66
N GLY A 161 -4.20 -11.40 6.18
CA GLY A 161 -4.22 -11.93 4.82
C GLY A 161 -3.66 -10.96 3.76
N LEU A 162 -2.98 -9.89 4.15
CA LEU A 162 -2.36 -8.94 3.23
C LEU A 162 -0.99 -9.46 2.80
N ALA A 163 -0.68 -9.38 1.51
CA ALA A 163 0.71 -9.46 1.05
C ALA A 163 1.46 -8.17 1.42
N ALA A 164 2.78 -8.25 1.55
CA ALA A 164 3.62 -7.10 1.80
C ALA A 164 4.69 -7.00 0.71
N LEU A 165 4.71 -5.87 -0.01
CA LEU A 165 5.76 -5.50 -0.94
C LEU A 165 6.80 -4.67 -0.18
N VAL A 166 8.01 -5.20 -0.02
CA VAL A 166 9.09 -4.57 0.73
C VAL A 166 10.01 -3.78 -0.21
N GLU A 167 9.96 -2.45 -0.09
CA GLU A 167 10.76 -1.53 -0.91
C GLU A 167 12.13 -1.29 -0.27
N ILE A 168 13.18 -1.56 -1.05
CA ILE A 168 14.59 -1.41 -0.67
C ILE A 168 15.34 -0.51 -1.67
N HIS A 169 16.40 0.17 -1.20
CA HIS A 169 17.20 1.08 -2.03
C HIS A 169 18.69 0.73 -2.09
N ASN A 170 19.18 -0.14 -1.22
CA ASN A 170 20.59 -0.52 -1.13
C ASN A 170 20.75 -1.91 -0.49
N GLN A 171 22.00 -2.39 -0.45
CA GLN A 171 22.32 -3.72 0.05
C GLN A 171 21.96 -3.92 1.54
N ALA A 172 22.18 -2.92 2.39
CA ALA A 172 21.86 -3.05 3.82
C ALA A 172 20.35 -3.15 4.07
N GLU A 173 19.55 -2.46 3.25
CA GLU A 173 18.09 -2.57 3.23
C GLU A 173 17.63 -3.95 2.73
N LEU A 174 18.30 -4.52 1.72
CA LEU A 174 18.07 -5.91 1.29
C LEU A 174 18.34 -6.91 2.42
N ASP A 175 19.48 -6.80 3.08
CA ASP A 175 19.85 -7.70 4.18
C ASP A 175 18.81 -7.63 5.31
N THR A 176 18.32 -6.43 5.62
CA THR A 176 17.23 -6.23 6.59
C THR A 176 15.93 -6.91 6.15
N ALA A 177 15.54 -6.76 4.89
CA ALA A 177 14.33 -7.38 4.33
C ALA A 177 14.41 -8.91 4.34
N LEU A 178 15.55 -9.48 3.97
CA LEU A 178 15.78 -10.92 3.97
C LEU A 178 15.75 -11.50 5.39
N LEU A 179 16.37 -10.83 6.36
CA LEU A 179 16.32 -11.24 7.77
C LEU A 179 14.90 -11.22 8.35
N ALA A 180 14.05 -10.32 7.85
CA ALA A 180 12.64 -10.24 8.22
C ALA A 180 11.75 -11.25 7.46
N ASN A 181 12.34 -12.08 6.57
CA ASN A 181 11.64 -13.03 5.71
C ASN A 181 10.63 -12.38 4.74
N ALA A 182 10.97 -11.22 4.19
CA ALA A 182 10.19 -10.60 3.12
C ALA A 182 10.12 -11.53 1.88
N GLU A 183 8.92 -11.73 1.35
CA GLU A 183 8.69 -12.59 0.17
C GLU A 183 8.60 -11.82 -1.16
N ILE A 184 8.27 -10.51 -1.10
CA ILE A 184 8.12 -9.60 -2.26
C ILE A 184 8.88 -8.31 -2.01
#